data_AF-A0A7S1D529-F1
#
_entry.id   AF-A0A7S1D529-F1
#
_cell.length_a   1.000
_cell.length_b   1.000
_cell.length_c   1.000
_cell.angle_alpha   90.00
_cell.angle_beta   90.00
_cell.angle_gamma   90.00
#
_symmetry.space_group_name_H-M   'P 1'
#
loop_
_entity.id
_entity.type
_entity.pdbx_description
1 polymer ?
#
loop_
_entity_poly.entity_id
_entity_poly.type
_entity_poly.pdbx_seq_one_letter_code
_entity_poly.pdbx_strand_id
1 'polypeptide(L)'
;MDIKEGTEEIIVEYNYIDARGISNANYADSFIDLKGTRAYIRYNTFVRHGETKLTRGIAVIDRGVELSSYEHVIHDNEFYLDDDGSNIKMVDAYSGTTDVYAWNNVRHPSNGPAYSNSVN
;
A
#
# COMPACT_ATOMS: atom_id res chain seq x y z
N MET A 1 6.52 3.73 5.01
CA MET A 1 7.76 3.49 4.24
C MET A 1 7.62 4.15 2.89
N ASP A 2 8.71 4.64 2.31
CA ASP A 2 8.72 5.28 0.99
C ASP A 2 9.75 4.56 0.13
N ILE A 3 9.28 3.61 -0.68
CA ILE A 3 10.11 2.81 -1.59
C ILE A 3 10.21 3.57 -2.90
N LYS A 4 11.39 4.15 -3.17
CA LYS A 4 11.59 5.09 -4.28
C LYS A 4 11.68 4.40 -5.64
N GLU A 5 11.25 5.14 -6.66
CA GLU A 5 11.62 4.91 -8.05
C GLU A 5 13.14 4.68 -8.20
N GLY A 6 13.55 3.83 -9.13
CA GLY A 6 14.94 3.42 -9.26
C GLY A 6 15.36 2.25 -8.36
N THR A 7 14.50 1.81 -7.44
CA THR A 7 14.73 0.59 -6.63
C THR A 7 14.04 -0.61 -7.25
N GLU A 8 14.63 -1.80 -7.08
CA GLU A 8 14.10 -3.06 -7.58
C GLU A 8 14.23 -4.17 -6.54
N GLU A 9 13.43 -5.24 -6.68
CA GLU A 9 13.54 -6.47 -5.88
C GLU A 9 13.40 -6.24 -4.36
N ILE A 10 12.66 -5.20 -3.97
CA ILE A 10 12.42 -4.87 -2.57
C ILE A 10 11.43 -5.86 -1.96
N ILE A 11 11.81 -6.45 -0.84
CA ILE A 11 10.97 -7.38 -0.08
C ILE A 11 10.61 -6.72 1.26
N VAL A 12 9.31 -6.67 1.55
CA VAL A 12 8.78 -6.29 2.86
C VAL A 12 7.91 -7.44 3.33
N GLU A 13 8.39 -8.20 4.31
CA GLU A 13 7.70 -9.39 4.80
C GLU A 13 7.80 -9.62 6.31
N TYR A 14 6.75 -10.22 6.89
CA TYR A 14 6.67 -10.57 8.32
C TYR A 14 6.83 -9.39 9.28
N ASN A 15 6.40 -8.19 8.87
CA ASN A 15 6.45 -7.00 9.71
C ASN A 15 5.10 -6.68 10.36
N TYR A 16 5.16 -6.03 11.53
CA TYR A 16 4.04 -5.30 12.12
C TYR A 16 4.28 -3.79 11.91
N ILE A 17 3.35 -3.12 11.23
CA ILE A 17 3.49 -1.73 10.81
C ILE A 17 2.35 -0.91 11.42
N ASP A 18 2.70 -0.01 12.34
CA ASP A 18 1.77 0.85 13.08
C ASP A 18 1.74 2.27 12.45
N ALA A 19 0.54 2.78 12.17
CA ALA A 19 0.37 4.09 11.55
C ALA A 19 0.52 5.27 12.52
N ARG A 20 0.49 5.05 13.85
CA ARG A 20 0.50 6.16 14.82
C ARG A 20 1.66 7.12 14.57
N GLY A 21 1.34 8.40 14.35
CA GLY A 21 2.33 9.44 14.12
C GLY A 21 2.60 9.75 12.65
N ILE A 22 1.98 9.03 11.71
CA ILE A 22 1.90 9.48 10.31
C ILE A 22 1.32 10.89 10.28
N SER A 23 1.98 11.79 9.55
CA SER A 23 1.76 13.22 9.71
C SER A 23 0.98 13.87 8.57
N ASN A 24 0.86 13.22 7.41
CA ASN A 24 0.44 13.82 6.13
C ASN A 24 1.32 14.99 5.65
N ALA A 25 2.44 15.27 6.33
CA ALA A 25 3.42 16.22 5.82
C ALA A 25 4.09 15.62 4.58
N ASN A 26 4.18 16.40 3.51
CA ASN A 26 4.75 15.97 2.23
C ASN A 26 4.13 14.66 1.70
N TYR A 27 2.80 14.53 1.79
CA TYR A 27 2.04 13.39 1.28
C TYR A 27 2.32 12.06 1.99
N ALA A 28 2.86 12.10 3.22
CA ALA A 28 2.98 10.90 4.04
C ALA A 28 1.60 10.49 4.58
N ASP A 29 0.79 9.80 3.78
CA ASP A 29 -0.61 9.43 4.09
C ASP A 29 -0.93 7.94 3.87
N SER A 30 0.11 7.10 3.72
CA SER A 30 0.01 5.66 3.51
C SER A 30 0.96 4.89 4.44
N PHE A 31 0.74 3.58 4.65
CA PHE A 31 1.75 2.74 5.30
C PHE A 31 2.99 2.60 4.43
N ILE A 32 2.78 2.47 3.12
CA ILE A 32 3.81 2.32 2.11
C ILE A 32 3.42 3.17 0.90
N ASP A 33 4.29 4.10 0.54
CA ASP A 33 4.36 4.57 -0.83
C ASP A 33 5.32 3.69 -1.62
N LEU A 34 4.80 3.07 -2.67
CA LEU A 34 5.49 2.13 -3.52
C LEU A 34 5.71 2.75 -4.90
N LYS A 35 6.95 3.19 -5.15
CA LYS A 35 7.35 3.90 -6.37
C LYS A 35 8.41 3.16 -7.20
N GLY A 36 9.03 2.12 -6.64
CA GLY A 36 10.06 1.28 -7.30
C GLY A 36 9.47 0.24 -8.25
N THR A 37 10.20 -0.84 -8.53
CA THR A 37 9.80 -1.92 -9.45
C THR A 37 9.98 -3.29 -8.78
N ARG A 38 9.20 -4.32 -9.17
CA ARG A 38 9.38 -5.71 -8.66
C ARG A 38 9.47 -5.80 -7.15
N ALA A 39 8.51 -5.18 -6.48
CA ALA A 39 8.43 -5.24 -5.02
C ALA A 39 7.49 -6.34 -4.55
N TYR A 40 7.87 -7.01 -3.48
CA TYR A 40 7.14 -8.12 -2.86
C TYR A 40 6.73 -7.72 -1.44
N ILE A 41 5.45 -7.41 -1.25
CA ILE A 41 4.89 -6.99 0.04
C ILE A 41 3.97 -8.10 0.55
N ARG A 42 4.44 -8.90 1.52
CA ARG A 42 3.73 -10.12 1.91
C ARG A 42 3.80 -10.49 3.37
N TYR A 43 2.77 -11.15 3.90
CA TYR A 43 2.75 -11.63 5.29
C TYR A 43 2.95 -10.53 6.35
N ASN A 44 2.59 -9.29 6.05
CA ASN A 44 2.68 -8.18 7.00
C ASN A 44 1.33 -7.92 7.68
N THR A 45 1.39 -7.33 8.86
CA THR A 45 0.22 -6.79 9.58
C THR A 45 0.31 -5.27 9.61
N PHE A 46 -0.63 -4.59 8.97
CA PHE A 46 -0.76 -3.14 8.95
C PHE A 46 -1.87 -2.71 9.90
N VAL A 47 -1.58 -1.78 10.83
CA VAL A 47 -2.54 -1.34 11.84
C VAL A 47 -2.63 0.18 11.86
N ARG A 48 -3.83 0.68 11.53
CA ARG A 48 -4.12 2.12 11.50
C ARG A 48 -4.19 2.73 12.90
N HIS A 49 -4.79 2.01 13.85
CA HIS A 49 -4.82 2.39 15.26
C HIS A 49 -5.37 3.80 15.50
N GLY A 50 -6.43 4.18 14.77
CA GLY A 50 -7.08 5.48 14.88
C GLY A 50 -6.34 6.65 14.21
N GLU A 51 -5.23 6.41 13.49
CA GLU A 51 -4.52 7.48 12.79
C GLU A 51 -5.37 8.01 11.62
N THR A 52 -5.98 9.17 11.81
CA THR A 52 -6.93 9.75 10.85
C THR A 52 -6.25 10.33 9.62
N LYS A 53 -4.93 10.55 9.68
CA LYS A 53 -4.13 11.08 8.56
C LYS A 53 -3.71 10.01 7.55
N LEU A 54 -3.83 8.74 7.90
CA LEU A 54 -3.70 7.64 6.96
C LEU A 54 -4.93 7.62 6.05
N THR A 55 -4.73 7.82 4.75
CA THR A 55 -5.80 7.83 3.74
C THR A 55 -5.73 6.62 2.79
N ARG A 56 -4.62 5.86 2.82
CA ARG A 56 -4.38 4.69 1.96
C ARG A 56 -3.63 3.59 2.72
N GLY A 57 -3.84 2.34 2.33
CA GLY A 57 -3.01 1.22 2.81
C GLY A 57 -1.61 1.29 2.19
N ILE A 58 -1.51 0.82 0.95
CA ILE A 58 -0.33 0.92 0.09
C ILE A 58 -0.70 1.79 -1.12
N ALA A 59 0.06 2.86 -1.36
CA ALA A 59 -0.09 3.72 -2.52
C ALA A 59 0.94 3.31 -3.58
N VAL A 60 0.50 2.88 -4.77
CA VAL A 60 1.41 2.53 -5.89
C VAL A 60 1.42 3.70 -6.87
N ILE A 61 2.58 4.34 -7.06
CA ILE A 61 2.66 5.67 -7.67
C ILE A 61 3.78 5.74 -8.71
N ASP A 62 3.42 5.71 -9.99
CA ASP A 62 4.33 5.98 -11.09
C ASP A 62 4.84 7.44 -11.05
N ARG A 63 6.16 7.61 -11.18
CA ARG A 63 6.85 8.90 -11.19
C ARG A 63 7.26 9.34 -12.59
N GLY A 64 6.94 8.56 -13.63
CA GLY A 64 7.25 8.86 -15.02
C GLY A 64 8.75 8.80 -15.32
N VAL A 65 9.49 8.00 -14.56
CA VAL A 65 10.93 7.79 -14.71
C VAL A 65 11.26 6.30 -14.75
N GLU A 66 12.50 5.97 -15.08
CA GLU A 66 12.97 4.60 -15.15
C GLU A 66 12.77 3.85 -13.82
N LEU A 67 12.41 2.56 -13.91
CA LEU A 67 12.14 1.70 -12.75
C LEU A 67 11.11 2.32 -11.78
N SER A 68 9.95 2.73 -12.32
CA SER A 68 8.87 3.30 -11.51
C SER A 68 7.53 2.58 -11.66
N SER A 69 7.10 1.96 -10.57
CA SER A 69 5.76 1.44 -10.30
C SER A 69 5.19 0.39 -11.25
N TYR A 70 5.97 -0.66 -11.48
CA TYR A 70 5.50 -1.83 -12.22
C TYR A 70 6.00 -3.16 -11.63
N GLU A 71 5.30 -4.24 -11.97
CA GLU A 71 5.60 -5.63 -11.57
C GLU A 71 5.55 -5.88 -10.05
N HIS A 72 4.61 -5.27 -9.35
CA HIS A 72 4.46 -5.45 -7.90
C HIS A 72 3.60 -6.64 -7.53
N VAL A 73 3.97 -7.27 -6.42
CA VAL A 73 3.28 -8.44 -5.86
C VAL A 73 2.95 -8.16 -4.40
N ILE A 74 1.65 -8.07 -4.08
CA ILE A 74 1.17 -7.68 -2.75
C ILE A 74 0.18 -8.73 -2.23
N HIS A 75 0.58 -9.60 -1.30
CA HIS A 75 -0.26 -10.75 -0.95
C HIS A 75 -0.19 -11.22 0.50
N ASP A 76 -1.24 -11.90 0.94
CA ASP A 76 -1.32 -12.53 2.27
C ASP A 76 -0.99 -11.56 3.43
N ASN A 77 -1.32 -10.27 3.28
CA ASN A 77 -1.18 -9.28 4.34
C ASN A 77 -2.51 -9.08 5.09
N GLU A 78 -2.45 -8.65 6.35
CA GLU A 78 -3.61 -8.22 7.13
C GLU A 78 -3.63 -6.70 7.29
N PHE A 79 -4.77 -6.07 6.99
CA PHE A 79 -4.97 -4.63 7.08
C PHE A 79 -6.07 -4.30 8.10
N TYR A 80 -5.68 -3.82 9.29
CA TYR A 80 -6.56 -3.31 10.32
C TYR A 80 -6.72 -1.80 10.15
N LEU A 81 -7.79 -1.38 9.47
CA LEU A 81 -7.98 -0.01 8.97
C LEU A 81 -9.05 0.80 9.72
N ASP A 82 -9.54 0.22 10.82
CA ASP A 82 -10.64 0.73 11.63
C ASP A 82 -11.95 0.88 10.82
N ASP A 83 -13.06 1.16 11.50
CA ASP A 83 -14.36 1.37 10.85
C ASP A 83 -14.46 2.82 10.34
N ASP A 84 -13.82 3.07 9.20
CA ASP A 84 -13.63 4.43 8.67
C ASP A 84 -14.65 4.86 7.61
N GLY A 85 -15.72 4.07 7.47
CA GLY A 85 -16.79 4.41 6.56
C GLY A 85 -16.38 4.31 5.09
N SER A 86 -15.55 3.32 4.74
CA SER A 86 -15.31 2.84 3.36
C SER A 86 -14.33 3.63 2.48
N ASN A 87 -13.40 4.42 3.03
CA ASN A 87 -12.57 5.30 2.21
C ASN A 87 -11.14 4.83 1.95
N ILE A 88 -10.54 4.07 2.86
CA ILE A 88 -9.15 3.62 2.69
C ILE A 88 -9.14 2.32 1.89
N LYS A 89 -8.47 2.27 0.73
CA LYS A 89 -8.19 1.00 0.04
C LYS A 89 -6.97 0.31 0.66
N MET A 90 -6.91 -1.02 0.64
CA MET A 90 -5.71 -1.76 1.02
C MET A 90 -4.56 -1.48 0.04
N VAL A 91 -4.86 -1.46 -1.26
CA VAL A 91 -3.93 -1.09 -2.32
C VAL A 91 -4.60 -0.09 -3.25
N ASP A 92 -4.00 1.09 -3.39
CA ASP A 92 -4.46 2.16 -4.28
C ASP A 92 -3.39 2.43 -5.33
N ALA A 93 -3.53 1.80 -6.50
CA ALA A 93 -2.66 2.00 -7.65
C ALA A 93 -3.16 3.17 -8.51
N TYR A 94 -2.26 4.12 -8.79
CA TYR A 94 -2.54 5.34 -9.54
C TYR A 94 -2.44 5.10 -11.05
N SER A 95 -2.92 6.04 -11.86
CA SER A 95 -2.72 5.98 -13.31
C SER A 95 -1.22 5.92 -13.66
N GLY A 96 -0.86 5.10 -14.64
CA GLY A 96 0.53 4.91 -15.09
C GLY A 96 1.18 3.64 -14.55
N THR A 97 0.68 3.10 -13.44
CA THR A 97 1.18 1.81 -12.91
C THR A 97 0.71 0.64 -13.75
N THR A 98 1.56 -0.36 -13.97
CA THR A 98 1.21 -1.62 -14.65
C THR A 98 1.63 -2.83 -13.82
N ASP A 99 1.02 -3.99 -14.08
CA ASP A 99 1.46 -5.26 -13.47
C ASP A 99 1.51 -5.24 -11.94
N VAL A 100 0.50 -4.65 -11.31
CA VAL A 100 0.30 -4.70 -9.85
C VAL A 100 -0.67 -5.84 -9.55
N TYR A 101 -0.19 -6.87 -8.87
CA TYR A 101 -0.98 -8.05 -8.51
C TYR A 101 -1.23 -8.10 -7.01
N ALA A 102 -2.48 -8.30 -6.60
CA ALA A 102 -2.83 -8.42 -5.19
C ALA A 102 -3.85 -9.53 -4.89
N TRP A 103 -3.46 -10.48 -4.04
CA TRP A 103 -4.33 -11.60 -3.65
C TRP A 103 -4.21 -11.94 -2.17
N ASN A 104 -5.23 -12.59 -1.62
CA ASN A 104 -5.30 -13.05 -0.23
C ASN A 104 -5.01 -11.99 0.86
N ASN A 105 -5.01 -10.69 0.53
CA ASN A 105 -4.94 -9.67 1.56
C ASN A 105 -6.29 -9.61 2.28
N VAL A 106 -6.24 -9.53 3.61
CA VAL A 106 -7.43 -9.50 4.46
C VAL A 106 -7.62 -8.12 5.04
N ARG A 107 -8.84 -7.59 4.89
CA ARG A 107 -9.24 -6.29 5.46
C ARG A 107 -10.04 -6.49 6.74
N HIS A 108 -9.71 -5.71 7.77
CA HIS A 108 -10.46 -5.57 9.01
C HIS A 108 -10.84 -4.10 9.26
N PRO A 109 -12.13 -3.74 9.32
CA PRO A 109 -13.31 -4.57 8.98
C PRO A 109 -13.41 -4.87 7.47
N SER A 110 -14.11 -5.94 7.09
CA SER A 110 -14.18 -6.44 5.71
C SER A 110 -15.17 -5.68 4.80
N ASN A 111 -15.89 -4.69 5.33
CA ASN A 111 -16.92 -3.91 4.64
C ASN A 111 -16.38 -2.73 3.80
N GLY A 112 -15.07 -2.49 3.79
CA GLY A 112 -14.44 -1.40 3.04
C GLY A 112 -13.82 -1.83 1.70
N PRO A 113 -13.33 -0.86 0.90
CA PRO A 113 -12.78 -1.16 -0.42
C PRO A 113 -11.45 -1.93 -0.32
N ALA A 114 -11.26 -2.88 -1.23
CA ALA A 114 -10.03 -3.67 -1.33
C ALA A 114 -8.97 -2.94 -2.17
N TYR A 115 -9.16 -2.88 -3.49
CA TYR A 115 -8.16 -2.41 -4.44
C TYR A 115 -8.71 -1.38 -5.42
N SER A 116 -7.84 -0.57 -6.05
CA SER A 116 -8.22 0.23 -7.22
C SER A 116 -8.34 -0.66 -8.47
N ASN A 117 -9.03 -0.17 -9.51
CA ASN A 117 -9.29 -0.93 -10.75
C ASN A 117 -8.02 -1.33 -11.54
N SER A 118 -6.87 -0.71 -11.22
CA SER A 118 -5.58 -0.99 -11.87
C SER A 118 -4.81 -2.13 -11.21
N VAL A 119 -5.36 -2.72 -10.14
CA VAL A 119 -4.78 -3.88 -9.45
C VAL A 119 -5.45 -5.14 -9.96
N ASN A 120 -4.63 -6.12 -10.35
CA ASN A 120 -5.05 -7.45 -10.81
C ASN A 120 -5.20 -8.44 -9.65
#